data_AF-A0A4R3TQD3-F1
#
_entry.id   AF-A0A4R3TQD3-F1
#
_cell.length_a   1.000
_cell.length_b   1.000
_cell.length_c   1.000
_cell.angle_alpha   90.00
_cell.angle_beta   90.00
_cell.angle_gamma   90.00
#
_symmetry.space_group_name_H-M   'P 1'
#
loop_
_entity.id
_entity.type
_entity.pdbx_description
1 polymer ?
#
loop_
_entity_poly.entity_id
_entity_poly.type
_entity_poly.pdbx_seq_one_letter_code
_entity_poly.pdbx_strand_id
1 'polypeptide(L)'
;MPVRMRTALVPFATLPLAACAGRQSALDPQGLQSNQILQTLFIFLIVAAVIWTAVVVVLCIGLLRRKRHADQPLALHQGFERTSGYVVFGLGLVTLIIVLGLSIVSYAGQRTVFAKDEHALTLKIIGHQWWWEIRYEDDSPHQSFVTANEIRIPTGQPVKVELESADVIHSFWVPSLTGKMDLITGQKNELQFTAKNPGVYRGQCAEFCGLQHAHMAFAVLALPPDEYGRWRDHENQSATSPTDTLGKQGEQLFRARGCALCHTIRGTLAGGQLGPDLTHVGSRTTIAAGTLPMSSATLGAWIADPQHIKPGSNMPKMPLQSGELIAMIHYLEQLK
;
A
#
# COMPACT_ATOMS: atom_id res chain seq x y z
N MET A 1 30.61 26.77 43.86
CA MET A 1 30.85 25.44 43.25
C MET A 1 30.52 25.51 41.77
N PRO A 2 31.50 25.43 40.85
CA PRO A 2 31.23 25.47 39.42
C PRO A 2 30.79 24.07 38.96
N VAL A 3 29.60 23.98 38.36
CA VAL A 3 29.14 22.76 37.69
C VAL A 3 29.95 22.65 36.39
N ARG A 4 30.93 21.73 36.38
CA ARG A 4 31.61 21.29 35.17
C ARG A 4 30.60 20.55 34.30
N MET A 5 30.07 21.21 33.28
CA MET A 5 29.28 20.56 32.24
C MET A 5 30.23 19.71 31.40
N ARG A 6 30.27 18.41 31.70
CA ARG A 6 31.05 17.43 30.96
C ARG A 6 30.52 17.36 29.53
N THR A 7 31.43 17.59 28.59
CA THR A 7 31.38 17.11 27.20
C THR A 7 30.89 15.67 27.14
N ALA A 8 29.66 15.48 26.67
CA ALA A 8 29.15 14.19 26.23
C ALA A 8 28.12 14.45 25.13
N LEU A 9 28.60 14.74 23.92
CA LEU A 9 27.78 14.75 22.70
C LEU A 9 28.67 14.33 21.53
N VAL A 10 28.86 13.02 21.42
CA VAL A 10 29.36 12.31 20.23
C VAL A 10 28.56 10.99 20.22
N PRO A 11 28.17 10.42 19.07
CA PRO A 11 27.20 10.91 18.09
C PRO A 11 26.17 9.80 17.82
N PHE A 12 24.90 9.96 18.20
CA PHE A 12 23.89 8.92 17.92
C PHE A 12 23.30 9.01 16.49
N ALA A 13 24.10 9.46 15.52
CA ALA A 13 23.63 9.85 14.18
C ALA A 13 23.79 8.75 13.10
N THR A 14 24.34 7.58 13.42
CA THR A 14 24.55 6.52 12.42
C THR A 14 23.73 5.28 12.77
N LEU A 15 22.58 5.18 12.07
CA LEU A 15 21.68 4.04 11.80
C LEU A 15 20.33 4.06 12.55
N PRO A 16 19.19 3.85 11.84
CA PRO A 16 19.10 3.20 10.51
C PRO A 16 18.47 4.10 9.43
N LEU A 17 19.24 4.46 8.40
CA LEU A 17 18.72 4.93 7.10
C LEU A 17 17.99 3.82 6.31
N ALA A 18 17.92 2.59 6.85
CA ALA A 18 17.27 1.44 6.20
C ALA A 18 15.76 1.62 5.99
N ALA A 19 15.10 2.53 6.73
CA ALA A 19 13.68 2.82 6.55
C ALA A 19 13.36 3.63 5.27
N CYS A 20 14.38 4.21 4.62
CA CYS A 20 14.20 5.06 3.45
C CYS A 20 14.17 4.30 2.12
N ALA A 21 14.35 2.98 2.12
CA ALA A 21 14.53 2.18 0.90
C ALA A 21 13.63 0.93 0.89
N GLY A 22 13.42 0.38 -0.31
CA GLY A 22 12.82 -0.94 -0.50
C GLY A 22 11.36 -0.90 -0.96
N ARG A 23 10.80 -2.09 -1.17
CA ARG A 23 9.57 -2.31 -1.95
C ARG A 23 8.27 -1.69 -1.44
N GLN A 24 8.27 -1.11 -0.24
CA GLN A 24 7.12 -0.44 0.38
C GLN A 24 7.48 0.99 0.85
N SER A 25 8.67 1.49 0.55
CA SER A 25 9.08 2.81 1.07
C SER A 25 8.50 3.93 0.21
N ALA A 26 7.83 4.88 0.86
CA ALA A 26 7.38 6.13 0.24
C ALA A 26 8.55 7.08 -0.08
N LEU A 27 9.73 6.83 0.51
CA LEU A 27 10.95 7.61 0.28
C LEU A 27 11.81 7.03 -0.86
N ASP A 28 11.39 5.90 -1.43
CA ASP A 28 12.00 5.24 -2.60
C ASP A 28 10.97 5.11 -3.74
N PRO A 29 10.65 6.22 -4.43
CA PRO A 29 9.58 6.25 -5.41
C PRO A 29 10.02 5.60 -6.72
N GLN A 30 9.23 4.63 -7.15
CA GLN A 30 9.40 3.83 -8.36
C GLN A 30 8.28 4.09 -9.38
N GLY A 31 7.36 5.01 -9.06
CA GLY A 31 6.29 5.48 -9.93
C GLY A 31 6.39 6.97 -10.28
N LEU A 32 5.67 7.40 -11.32
CA LEU A 32 5.64 8.83 -11.69
C LEU A 32 4.96 9.67 -10.61
N GLN A 33 3.83 9.17 -10.09
CA GLN A 33 3.01 9.84 -9.07
C GLN A 33 3.72 9.87 -7.72
N SER A 34 4.28 8.75 -7.25
CA SER A 34 5.07 8.75 -6.00
C SER A 34 6.28 9.68 -6.06
N ASN A 35 6.93 9.81 -7.22
CA ASN A 35 8.05 10.74 -7.39
C ASN A 35 7.60 12.21 -7.26
N GLN A 36 6.46 12.58 -7.85
CA GLN A 36 5.89 13.92 -7.72
C GLN A 36 5.50 14.24 -6.27
N ILE A 37 4.93 13.26 -5.57
CA ILE A 37 4.60 13.36 -4.14
C ILE A 37 5.87 13.59 -3.32
N LEU A 38 6.94 12.82 -3.57
CA LEU A 38 8.22 12.95 -2.86
C LEU A 38 8.87 14.32 -3.08
N GLN A 39 8.89 14.83 -4.32
CA GLN A 39 9.41 16.16 -4.63
C GLN A 39 8.65 17.25 -3.86
N THR A 40 7.32 17.16 -3.84
CA THR A 40 6.46 18.10 -3.10
C THR A 40 6.74 18.02 -1.60
N LEU A 41 6.88 16.81 -1.05
CA LEU A 41 7.25 16.58 0.35
C LEU A 41 8.57 17.25 0.71
N PHE A 42 9.62 17.08 -0.11
CA PHE A 42 10.93 17.68 0.19
C PHE A 42 10.91 19.20 0.14
N ILE A 43 10.17 19.82 -0.78
CA ILE A 43 9.99 21.27 -0.82
C ILE A 43 9.38 21.75 0.51
N PHE A 44 8.31 21.10 0.97
CA PHE A 44 7.64 21.43 2.22
C PHE A 44 8.56 21.21 3.43
N LEU A 45 9.30 20.10 3.44
CA LEU A 45 10.22 19.75 4.51
C LEU A 45 11.36 20.78 4.62
N ILE A 46 11.93 21.23 3.50
CA ILE A 46 12.99 22.25 3.49
C ILE A 46 12.46 23.56 4.05
N VAL A 47 11.29 24.03 3.58
CA VAL A 47 10.69 25.28 4.07
C VAL A 47 10.37 25.19 5.57
N ALA A 48 9.77 24.07 6.01
CA ALA A 48 9.48 23.83 7.41
C ALA A 48 10.75 23.78 8.27
N ALA A 49 11.82 23.13 7.80
CA ALA A 49 13.10 23.04 8.50
C ALA A 49 13.76 24.43 8.65
N VAL A 50 13.71 25.27 7.62
CA VAL A 50 14.23 26.65 7.69
C VAL A 50 13.47 27.48 8.73
N ILE A 51 12.13 27.45 8.68
CA ILE A 51 11.28 28.19 9.62
C ILE A 51 11.50 27.70 11.05
N TRP A 52 11.47 26.38 11.24
CA TRP A 52 11.68 25.77 12.55
C TRP A 52 13.05 26.14 13.12
N THR A 53 14.11 26.08 12.31
CA THR A 53 15.47 26.46 12.72
C THR A 53 15.52 27.93 13.12
N ALA A 54 14.91 28.83 12.34
CA ALA A 54 14.84 30.25 12.68
C ALA A 54 14.14 30.50 14.02
N VAL A 55 12.98 29.85 14.24
CA VAL A 55 12.23 29.96 15.50
C VAL A 55 13.04 29.44 16.68
N VAL A 56 13.67 28.28 16.54
CA VAL A 56 14.52 27.69 17.60
C VAL A 56 15.71 28.58 17.90
N VAL A 57 16.38 29.14 16.89
CA VAL A 57 17.51 30.07 17.10
C VAL A 57 17.06 31.30 17.87
N VAL A 58 15.93 31.93 17.49
CA VAL A 58 15.38 33.09 18.21
C VAL A 58 15.02 32.72 19.64
N LEU A 59 14.38 31.57 19.87
CA LEU A 59 14.06 31.07 21.21
C LEU A 59 15.32 30.83 22.04
N CYS A 60 16.33 30.17 21.48
CA CYS A 60 17.61 29.93 22.14
C CYS A 60 18.30 31.26 22.50
N ILE A 61 18.33 32.23 21.60
CA ILE A 61 18.86 33.58 21.89
C ILE A 61 18.09 34.21 23.05
N GLY A 62 16.76 34.12 23.04
CA GLY A 62 15.91 34.63 24.13
C GLY A 62 16.21 33.97 25.48
N LEU A 63 16.35 32.65 25.50
CA LEU A 63 16.67 31.89 26.72
C LEU A 63 18.09 32.18 27.23
N LEU A 64 19.08 32.31 26.33
CA LEU A 64 20.48 32.59 26.70
C LEU A 64 20.69 34.04 27.14
N ARG A 65 19.96 34.99 26.55
CA ARG A 65 20.03 36.41 26.92
C ARG A 65 19.10 36.77 28.08
N ARG A 66 18.29 35.82 28.58
CA ARG A 66 17.43 36.02 29.75
C ARG A 66 18.28 36.29 30.98
N LYS A 67 18.40 37.56 31.36
CA LYS A 67 18.86 37.92 32.70
C LYS A 67 17.77 37.54 33.70
N ARG A 68 18.07 36.68 34.67
CA ARG A 68 17.21 36.43 35.84
C ARG A 68 17.25 37.67 36.74
N HIS A 69 16.49 38.70 36.39
CA HIS A 69 16.14 39.77 37.33
C HIS A 69 14.79 39.42 37.96
N ALA A 70 14.72 39.56 39.28
CA ALA A 70 13.51 39.38 40.08
C ALA A 70 12.35 40.17 39.48
N ASP A 71 11.14 39.60 39.56
CA ASP A 71 9.88 40.06 38.96
C ASP A 71 9.66 41.57 39.14
N GLN A 72 10.22 42.37 38.23
CA GLN A 72 9.81 43.76 38.04
C GLN A 72 8.60 43.74 37.13
N PRO A 73 7.55 44.53 37.43
CA PRO A 73 6.35 44.58 36.60
C PRO A 73 6.74 44.93 35.15
N LEU A 74 6.15 44.24 34.17
CA LEU A 74 6.36 44.51 32.74
C LEU A 74 6.11 46.01 32.47
N ALA A 75 7.18 46.80 32.35
CA ALA A 75 7.07 48.20 31.98
C ALA A 75 6.72 48.28 30.49
N LEU A 76 5.45 48.56 30.17
CA LEU A 76 4.96 48.76 28.81
C LEU A 76 5.71 49.94 28.15
N HIS A 77 6.74 49.64 27.36
CA HIS A 77 7.48 50.63 26.59
C HIS A 77 6.79 50.82 25.23
N GLN A 78 6.00 51.89 25.08
CA GLN A 78 5.23 52.17 23.85
C GLN A 78 6.08 52.15 22.56
N GLY A 79 7.35 52.59 22.63
CA GLY A 79 8.27 52.51 21.48
C GLY A 79 8.63 51.08 21.09
N PHE A 80 8.87 50.20 22.08
CA PHE A 80 9.14 48.79 21.86
C PHE A 80 7.91 48.05 21.30
N GLU A 81 6.71 48.37 21.79
CA GLU A 81 5.46 47.79 21.29
C GLU A 81 5.19 48.13 19.83
N ARG A 82 5.40 49.39 19.43
CA ARG A 82 5.25 49.81 18.02
C ARG A 82 6.24 49.08 17.11
N THR A 83 7.52 49.02 17.48
CA THR A 83 8.54 48.30 16.69
C THR A 83 8.23 46.81 16.60
N SER A 84 7.85 46.19 17.72
CA SER A 84 7.45 44.78 17.76
C SER A 84 6.21 44.53 16.89
N GLY A 85 5.25 45.45 16.90
CA GLY A 85 4.06 45.41 16.04
C GLY A 85 4.41 45.38 14.55
N TYR A 86 5.33 46.25 14.09
CA TYR A 86 5.78 46.25 12.69
C TYR A 86 6.52 44.95 12.32
N VAL A 87 7.37 44.43 13.22
CA VAL A 87 8.07 43.15 12.99
C VAL A 87 7.09 41.99 12.87
N VAL A 88 6.12 41.90 13.79
CA VAL A 88 5.09 40.86 13.77
C VAL A 88 4.23 40.95 12.51
N PHE A 89 3.84 42.17 12.12
CA PHE A 89 3.10 42.39 10.86
C PHE A 89 3.92 41.94 9.64
N GLY A 90 5.20 42.30 9.58
CA GLY A 90 6.10 41.87 8.51
C GLY A 90 6.26 40.35 8.43
N LEU A 91 6.47 39.68 9.58
CA LEU A 91 6.52 38.21 9.65
C LEU A 91 5.18 37.57 9.25
N GLY A 92 4.06 38.20 9.60
CA GLY A 92 2.72 37.80 9.14
C GLY A 92 2.60 37.85 7.62
N LEU A 93 3.07 38.94 6.99
CA LEU A 93 3.06 39.07 5.54
C LEU A 93 3.98 38.04 4.86
N VAL A 94 5.17 37.80 5.41
CA VAL A 94 6.09 36.76 4.92
C VAL A 94 5.45 35.38 5.03
N THR A 95 4.80 35.07 6.15
CA THR A 95 4.08 33.81 6.35
C THR A 95 2.96 33.64 5.33
N LEU A 96 2.19 34.70 5.07
CA LEU A 96 1.14 34.69 4.05
C LEU A 96 1.71 34.36 2.66
N ILE A 97 2.82 35.01 2.27
CA ILE A 97 3.48 34.77 0.98
C ILE A 97 3.97 33.32 0.88
N ILE A 98 4.59 32.79 1.94
CA ILE A 98 5.07 31.40 1.98
C ILE A 98 3.91 30.43 1.82
N VAL A 99 2.82 30.61 2.57
CA VAL A 99 1.64 29.74 2.51
C VAL A 99 1.00 29.78 1.12
N LEU A 100 0.84 30.97 0.53
CA LEU A 100 0.34 31.10 -0.84
C LEU A 100 1.25 30.39 -1.86
N GLY A 101 2.57 30.57 -1.76
CA GLY A 101 3.54 29.89 -2.61
C GLY A 101 3.49 28.36 -2.50
N LEU A 102 3.49 27.84 -1.27
CA LEU A 102 3.36 26.39 -1.02
C LEU A 102 2.01 25.83 -1.49
N SER A 103 0.94 26.63 -1.40
CA SER A 103 -0.39 26.23 -1.87
C SER A 103 -0.41 26.09 -3.40
N ILE A 104 0.24 27.00 -4.13
CA ILE A 104 0.40 26.91 -5.59
C ILE A 104 1.22 25.67 -5.98
N VAL A 105 2.35 25.43 -5.29
CA VAL A 105 3.19 24.22 -5.52
C VAL A 105 2.38 22.95 -5.27
N SER A 106 1.63 22.89 -4.15
CA SER A 106 0.78 21.75 -3.82
C SER A 106 -0.29 21.51 -4.89
N TYR A 107 -0.98 22.57 -5.33
CA TYR A 107 -2.01 22.48 -6.36
C TYR A 107 -1.44 21.99 -7.70
N ALA A 108 -0.29 22.52 -8.12
CA ALA A 108 0.40 22.07 -9.33
C ALA A 108 0.81 20.59 -9.23
N GLY A 109 1.36 20.17 -8.09
CA GLY A 109 1.70 18.77 -7.84
C GLY A 109 0.49 17.84 -7.88
N GLN A 110 -0.62 18.24 -7.26
CA GLN A 110 -1.89 17.48 -7.30
C GLN A 110 -2.42 17.31 -8.73
N ARG A 111 -2.40 18.38 -9.54
CA ARG A 111 -2.80 18.32 -10.95
C ARG A 111 -2.01 17.28 -11.75
N THR A 112 -0.71 17.14 -11.47
CA THR A 112 0.14 16.13 -12.10
C THR A 112 -0.13 14.73 -11.57
N VAL A 113 -0.31 14.57 -10.26
CA VAL A 113 -0.58 13.26 -9.62
C VAL A 113 -1.92 12.67 -10.07
N PHE A 114 -2.95 13.51 -10.19
CA PHE A 114 -4.30 13.11 -10.60
C PHE A 114 -4.57 13.37 -12.10
N ALA A 115 -3.52 13.53 -12.91
CA ALA A 115 -3.67 13.59 -14.35
C ALA A 115 -4.23 12.25 -14.85
N LYS A 116 -5.20 12.32 -15.76
CA LYS A 116 -5.85 11.15 -16.35
C LYS A 116 -5.30 10.90 -17.75
N ASP A 117 -4.97 9.65 -18.02
CA ASP A 117 -4.73 9.11 -19.35
C ASP A 117 -5.93 8.24 -19.75
N GLU A 118 -6.52 8.51 -20.91
CA GLU A 118 -7.66 7.78 -21.46
C GLU A 118 -7.25 6.41 -22.03
N HIS A 119 -5.96 6.21 -22.31
CA HIS A 119 -5.39 4.96 -22.82
C HIS A 119 -4.76 4.10 -21.70
N ALA A 120 -5.07 4.42 -20.45
CA ALA A 120 -4.58 3.67 -19.30
C ALA A 120 -5.18 2.25 -19.27
N LEU A 121 -4.36 1.26 -18.92
CA LEU A 121 -4.83 -0.09 -18.58
C LEU A 121 -5.80 0.01 -17.40
N THR A 122 -7.03 -0.48 -17.55
CA THR A 122 -8.04 -0.40 -16.49
C THR A 122 -8.10 -1.68 -15.69
N LEU A 123 -8.00 -1.55 -14.36
CA LEU A 123 -8.20 -2.61 -13.39
C LEU A 123 -9.30 -2.22 -12.43
N LYS A 124 -10.19 -3.16 -12.10
CA LYS A 124 -11.15 -2.97 -11.01
C LYS A 124 -10.70 -3.75 -9.79
N ILE A 125 -10.54 -3.06 -8.67
CA ILE A 125 -10.10 -3.63 -7.40
C ILE A 125 -11.22 -3.50 -6.39
N ILE A 126 -11.58 -4.64 -5.81
CA ILE A 126 -12.63 -4.74 -4.79
C ILE A 126 -12.00 -5.18 -3.47
N GLY A 127 -12.23 -4.38 -2.42
CA GLY A 127 -11.81 -4.70 -1.07
C GLY A 127 -12.81 -5.60 -0.35
N HIS A 128 -12.33 -6.69 0.24
CA HIS A 128 -13.08 -7.59 1.11
C HIS A 128 -12.34 -7.76 2.44
N GLN A 129 -13.03 -8.00 3.54
CA GLN A 129 -12.40 -8.42 4.80
C GLN A 129 -11.86 -9.86 4.66
N TRP A 130 -10.54 -10.11 4.62
CA TRP A 130 -9.40 -9.18 4.49
C TRP A 130 -8.49 -9.65 3.36
N TRP A 131 -8.93 -9.45 2.13
CA TRP A 131 -8.25 -9.80 0.89
C TRP A 131 -8.71 -8.88 -0.26
N TRP A 132 -7.99 -8.91 -1.37
CA TRP A 132 -8.21 -8.04 -2.52
C TRP A 132 -8.63 -8.85 -3.74
N GLU A 133 -9.80 -8.56 -4.30
CA GLU A 133 -10.25 -9.07 -5.59
C GLU A 133 -9.78 -8.13 -6.69
N ILE A 134 -9.20 -8.67 -7.76
CA ILE A 134 -8.68 -7.88 -8.87
C ILE A 134 -9.26 -8.40 -10.17
N ARG A 135 -9.99 -7.53 -10.86
CA ARG A 135 -10.59 -7.80 -12.17
C ARG A 135 -9.79 -7.08 -13.25
N TYR A 136 -9.32 -7.86 -14.22
CA TYR A 136 -8.76 -7.37 -15.46
C TYR A 136 -9.91 -7.36 -16.45
N GLU A 137 -10.44 -6.17 -16.73
CA GLU A 137 -11.55 -5.99 -17.67
C GLU A 137 -10.98 -5.66 -19.06
N ASP A 138 -11.66 -6.15 -20.09
CA ASP A 138 -11.31 -5.97 -21.49
C ASP A 138 -12.59 -5.82 -22.31
N ASP A 139 -12.53 -5.10 -23.43
CA ASP A 139 -13.66 -4.96 -24.37
C ASP A 139 -14.15 -6.32 -24.88
N SER A 140 -13.25 -7.31 -24.97
CA SER A 140 -13.57 -8.69 -25.24
C SER A 140 -13.81 -9.45 -23.93
N PRO A 141 -15.06 -9.88 -23.61
CA PRO A 141 -15.36 -10.56 -22.34
C PRO A 141 -14.53 -11.83 -22.11
N HIS A 142 -14.15 -12.53 -23.18
CA HIS A 142 -13.29 -13.73 -23.11
C HIS A 142 -11.83 -13.45 -22.75
N GLN A 143 -11.42 -12.18 -22.71
CA GLN A 143 -10.10 -11.74 -22.24
C GLN A 143 -10.15 -11.13 -20.84
N SER A 144 -11.34 -11.09 -20.23
CA SER A 144 -11.51 -10.60 -18.87
C SER A 144 -11.39 -11.75 -17.87
N PHE A 145 -10.66 -11.53 -16.79
CA PHE A 145 -10.45 -12.53 -15.76
C PHE A 145 -10.27 -11.91 -14.37
N VAL A 146 -10.46 -12.75 -13.35
CA VAL A 146 -10.35 -12.35 -11.94
C VAL A 146 -9.16 -13.05 -11.30
N THR A 147 -8.43 -12.31 -10.49
CA THR A 147 -7.34 -12.79 -9.65
C THR A 147 -7.51 -12.25 -8.23
N ALA A 148 -6.58 -12.60 -7.32
CA ALA A 148 -6.63 -12.14 -5.94
C ALA A 148 -5.25 -11.82 -5.39
N ASN A 149 -5.16 -10.74 -4.60
CA ASN A 149 -4.00 -10.27 -3.81
C ASN A 149 -2.68 -9.99 -4.56
N GLU A 150 -2.55 -10.38 -5.82
CA GLU A 150 -1.38 -10.07 -6.66
C GLU A 150 -1.85 -9.40 -7.95
N ILE A 151 -1.37 -8.18 -8.15
CA ILE A 151 -1.63 -7.35 -9.32
C ILE A 151 -0.40 -7.42 -10.20
N ARG A 152 -0.56 -7.69 -11.50
CA ARG A 152 0.52 -7.61 -12.49
C ARG A 152 0.19 -6.52 -13.47
N ILE A 153 1.17 -5.67 -13.78
CA ILE A 153 1.01 -4.52 -14.67
C ILE A 153 2.24 -4.37 -15.57
N PRO A 154 2.09 -3.79 -16.76
CA PRO A 154 3.24 -3.44 -17.60
C PRO A 154 3.95 -2.19 -17.06
N THR A 155 5.29 -2.18 -17.13
CA THR A 155 6.08 -0.99 -16.84
C THR A 155 5.94 0.06 -17.94
N GLY A 156 6.00 1.33 -17.57
CA GLY A 156 5.97 2.45 -18.52
C GLY A 156 4.58 2.81 -19.08
N GLN A 157 3.54 2.02 -18.78
CA GLN A 157 2.17 2.30 -19.15
C GLN A 157 1.36 2.82 -17.94
N PRO A 158 0.50 3.84 -18.10
CA PRO A 158 -0.47 4.23 -17.09
C PRO A 158 -1.47 3.11 -16.78
N VAL A 159 -1.75 2.90 -15.50
CA VAL A 159 -2.75 1.96 -14.99
C VAL A 159 -3.79 2.76 -14.22
N LYS A 160 -5.04 2.70 -14.69
CA LYS A 160 -6.21 3.21 -13.99
C LYS A 160 -6.77 2.11 -13.09
N VAL A 161 -6.92 2.42 -11.82
CA VAL A 161 -7.50 1.52 -10.84
C VAL A 161 -8.84 2.09 -10.39
N GLU A 162 -9.91 1.38 -10.70
CA GLU A 162 -11.25 1.62 -10.18
C GLU A 162 -11.42 0.87 -8.86
N LEU A 163 -11.91 1.56 -7.85
CA LEU A 163 -11.84 1.17 -6.45
C LEU A 163 -13.23 1.08 -5.85
N GLU A 164 -13.62 -0.12 -5.39
CA GLU A 164 -14.91 -0.40 -4.76
C GLU A 164 -14.73 -1.26 -3.49
N SER A 165 -15.63 -1.13 -2.51
CA SER A 165 -15.65 -2.02 -1.35
C SER A 165 -16.87 -2.92 -1.36
N ALA A 166 -16.68 -4.19 -1.03
CA ALA A 166 -17.76 -5.16 -0.83
C ALA A 166 -18.33 -5.14 0.60
N ASP A 167 -17.65 -4.51 1.56
CA ASP A 167 -18.04 -4.50 2.98
C ASP A 167 -17.80 -3.16 3.68
N VAL A 168 -16.65 -2.98 4.33
CA VAL A 168 -16.26 -1.79 5.10
C VAL A 168 -15.29 -0.92 4.31
N ILE A 169 -14.93 0.25 4.84
CA ILE A 169 -13.94 1.10 4.16
C ILE A 169 -12.56 0.42 4.21
N HIS A 170 -11.89 0.39 3.06
CA HIS A 170 -10.48 0.00 2.92
C HIS A 170 -9.69 1.13 2.27
N SER A 171 -8.38 0.99 2.14
CA SER A 171 -7.57 1.96 1.37
C SER A 171 -6.48 1.27 0.58
N PHE A 172 -6.50 1.44 -0.74
CA PHE A 172 -5.50 0.91 -1.64
C PHE A 172 -4.27 1.81 -1.56
N TRP A 173 -3.14 1.25 -1.12
CA TRP A 173 -1.89 2.00 -1.07
C TRP A 173 -0.69 1.16 -1.46
N VAL A 174 0.07 1.65 -2.45
CA VAL A 174 1.35 1.10 -2.87
C VAL A 174 2.38 2.23 -2.77
N PRO A 175 3.03 2.41 -1.60
CA PRO A 175 3.76 3.64 -1.29
C PRO A 175 4.85 4.01 -2.30
N SER A 176 5.55 3.02 -2.82
CA SER A 176 6.61 3.23 -3.80
C SER A 176 6.07 3.64 -5.17
N LEU A 177 4.79 3.40 -5.50
CA LEU A 177 4.21 3.70 -6.81
C LEU A 177 3.25 4.90 -6.80
N THR A 178 2.43 5.03 -5.77
CA THR A 178 1.35 6.03 -5.73
C THR A 178 0.92 6.38 -4.30
N GLY A 179 0.13 7.45 -4.18
CA GLY A 179 -0.58 7.80 -2.94
C GLY A 179 -1.69 6.78 -2.62
N LYS A 180 -2.29 6.90 -1.44
CA LYS A 180 -3.43 6.05 -1.07
C LYS A 180 -4.74 6.59 -1.64
N MET A 181 -5.69 5.71 -1.91
CA MET A 181 -7.09 6.06 -2.19
C MET A 181 -8.02 5.07 -1.51
N ASP A 182 -9.06 5.60 -0.90
CA ASP A 182 -9.97 4.81 -0.08
C ASP A 182 -11.02 4.10 -0.94
N LEU A 183 -11.40 2.89 -0.56
CA LEU A 183 -12.48 2.11 -1.15
C LEU A 183 -13.67 2.27 -0.23
N ILE A 184 -14.69 3.01 -0.66
CA ILE A 184 -15.85 3.38 0.15
C ILE A 184 -17.08 2.69 -0.41
N THR A 185 -17.80 1.95 0.43
CA THR A 185 -19.00 1.21 0.03
C THR A 185 -20.05 2.14 -0.60
N GLY A 186 -20.48 1.82 -1.81
CA GLY A 186 -21.44 2.63 -2.57
C GLY A 186 -20.85 3.84 -3.31
N GLN A 187 -19.53 4.06 -3.26
CA GLN A 187 -18.84 5.09 -4.03
C GLN A 187 -17.81 4.45 -4.97
N LYS A 188 -17.65 5.05 -6.15
CA LYS A 188 -16.58 4.68 -7.09
C LYS A 188 -15.47 5.69 -6.96
N ASN A 189 -14.32 5.24 -6.45
CA ASN A 189 -13.10 6.01 -6.49
C ASN A 189 -12.20 5.48 -7.60
N GLU A 190 -11.31 6.34 -8.09
CA GLU A 190 -10.29 5.94 -9.05
C GLU A 190 -8.97 6.65 -8.77
N LEU A 191 -7.88 6.00 -9.10
CA LEU A 191 -6.57 6.63 -9.20
C LEU A 191 -5.84 6.11 -10.44
N GLN A 192 -4.85 6.85 -10.90
CA GLN A 192 -3.95 6.37 -11.95
C GLN A 192 -2.51 6.39 -11.45
N PHE A 193 -1.73 5.39 -11.87
CA PHE A 193 -0.30 5.40 -11.64
C PHE A 193 0.49 4.68 -12.73
N THR A 194 1.78 4.98 -12.82
CA THR A 194 2.71 4.33 -13.76
C THR A 194 3.92 3.82 -12.99
N ALA A 195 4.20 2.52 -13.08
CA ALA A 195 5.44 1.93 -12.59
C ALA A 195 6.56 2.12 -13.62
N LYS A 196 7.70 2.70 -13.22
CA LYS A 196 8.82 2.97 -14.14
C LYS A 196 9.69 1.75 -14.37
N ASN A 197 9.99 1.03 -13.29
CA ASN A 197 10.95 -0.06 -13.28
C ASN A 197 10.25 -1.40 -13.01
N PRO A 198 10.71 -2.50 -13.64
CA PRO A 198 10.27 -3.83 -13.29
C PRO A 198 10.57 -4.15 -11.83
N GLY A 199 9.69 -4.89 -11.17
CA GLY A 199 9.90 -5.27 -9.77
C GLY A 199 8.62 -5.62 -9.04
N VAL A 200 8.79 -6.07 -7.79
CA VAL A 200 7.69 -6.42 -6.90
C VAL A 200 7.54 -5.33 -5.84
N TYR A 201 6.44 -4.60 -5.90
CA TYR A 201 6.07 -3.53 -4.98
C TYR A 201 5.02 -4.04 -4.00
N ARG A 202 5.19 -3.74 -2.72
CA ARG A 202 4.26 -4.18 -1.69
C ARG A 202 3.17 -3.13 -1.48
N GLY A 203 1.93 -3.55 -1.64
CA GLY A 203 0.74 -2.78 -1.26
C GLY A 203 0.19 -3.20 0.09
N GLN A 204 -0.52 -2.30 0.76
CA GLN A 204 -1.08 -2.51 2.09
C GLN A 204 -2.44 -1.79 2.21
N CYS A 205 -3.40 -2.40 2.91
CA CYS A 205 -4.60 -1.68 3.33
C CYS A 205 -4.21 -0.54 4.29
N ALA A 206 -4.54 0.70 3.93
CA ALA A 206 -4.18 1.90 4.68
C ALA A 206 -5.36 2.55 5.44
N GLU A 207 -6.47 1.84 5.60
CA GLU A 207 -7.63 2.25 6.40
C GLU A 207 -8.04 1.11 7.32
N PHE A 208 -8.34 1.42 8.59
CA PHE A 208 -8.61 0.39 9.58
C PHE A 208 -9.92 -0.34 9.25
N CYS A 209 -9.81 -1.59 8.80
CA CYS A 209 -10.92 -2.39 8.29
C CYS A 209 -11.26 -3.60 9.19
N GLY A 210 -10.81 -3.61 10.44
CA GLY A 210 -11.11 -4.64 11.44
C GLY A 210 -9.91 -5.49 11.86
N LEU A 211 -10.19 -6.66 12.45
CA LEU A 211 -9.21 -7.46 13.20
C LEU A 211 -7.95 -7.82 12.40
N GLN A 212 -8.10 -8.18 11.12
CA GLN A 212 -6.96 -8.56 10.26
C GLN A 212 -6.52 -7.44 9.32
N HIS A 213 -6.78 -6.18 9.67
CA HIS A 213 -6.32 -5.01 8.90
C HIS A 213 -4.82 -5.06 8.58
N ALA A 214 -3.98 -5.35 9.59
CA ALA A 214 -2.53 -5.46 9.40
C ALA A 214 -2.11 -6.59 8.44
N HIS A 215 -2.96 -7.61 8.29
CA HIS A 215 -2.74 -8.79 7.45
C HIS A 215 -3.47 -8.70 6.10
N MET A 216 -3.86 -7.49 5.69
CA MET A 216 -4.54 -7.22 4.42
C MET A 216 -3.57 -6.59 3.40
N ALA A 217 -2.57 -7.37 3.00
CA ALA A 217 -1.55 -6.96 2.04
C ALA A 217 -1.83 -7.47 0.62
N PHE A 218 -1.13 -6.88 -0.34
CA PHE A 218 -1.10 -7.33 -1.72
C PHE A 218 0.26 -6.98 -2.35
N ALA A 219 0.53 -7.52 -3.53
CA ALA A 219 1.72 -7.17 -4.30
C ALA A 219 1.33 -6.60 -5.67
N VAL A 220 2.08 -5.61 -6.13
CA VAL A 220 2.06 -5.15 -7.53
C VAL A 220 3.37 -5.60 -8.17
N LEU A 221 3.29 -6.52 -9.12
CA LEU A 221 4.40 -6.99 -9.93
C LEU A 221 4.40 -6.19 -11.23
N ALA A 222 5.31 -5.23 -11.35
CA ALA A 222 5.51 -4.52 -12.60
C ALA A 222 6.44 -5.34 -13.49
N LEU A 223 5.96 -5.70 -14.67
CA LEU A 223 6.63 -6.57 -15.63
C LEU A 223 7.01 -5.77 -16.88
N PRO A 224 8.10 -6.14 -17.58
CA PRO A 224 8.31 -5.69 -18.95
C PRO A 224 7.06 -5.96 -19.82
N PRO A 225 6.70 -5.08 -20.77
CA PRO A 225 5.44 -5.21 -21.52
C PRO A 225 5.24 -6.55 -22.24
N ASP A 226 6.30 -7.16 -22.75
CA ASP A 226 6.27 -8.47 -23.40
C ASP A 226 6.02 -9.61 -22.40
N GLU A 227 6.61 -9.53 -21.20
CA GLU A 227 6.35 -10.48 -20.11
C GLU A 227 4.92 -10.34 -19.58
N TYR A 228 4.43 -9.10 -19.45
CA TYR A 228 3.05 -8.82 -19.07
C TYR A 228 2.05 -9.43 -20.06
N GLY A 229 2.28 -9.24 -21.37
CA GLY A 229 1.43 -9.84 -22.41
C GLY A 229 1.38 -11.36 -22.31
N ARG A 230 2.55 -12.02 -22.23
CA ARG A 230 2.62 -13.49 -22.06
C ARG A 230 1.94 -13.97 -20.78
N TRP A 231 2.15 -13.27 -19.66
CA TRP A 231 1.49 -13.61 -18.41
C TRP A 231 -0.03 -13.47 -18.54
N ARG A 232 -0.52 -12.38 -19.12
CA ARG A 232 -1.96 -12.13 -19.28
C ARG A 232 -2.62 -13.20 -20.15
N ASP A 233 -2.00 -13.55 -21.28
CA ASP A 233 -2.50 -14.59 -22.18
C ASP A 233 -2.59 -15.95 -21.50
N HIS A 234 -1.62 -16.25 -20.63
CA HIS A 234 -1.62 -17.45 -19.81
C HIS A 234 -2.69 -17.40 -18.70
N GLU A 235 -2.76 -16.30 -17.96
CA GLU A 235 -3.70 -16.11 -16.84
C GLU A 235 -5.17 -16.16 -17.30
N ASN A 236 -5.43 -15.78 -18.55
CA ASN A 236 -6.75 -15.87 -19.16
C ASN A 236 -7.20 -17.32 -19.47
N GLN A 237 -6.29 -18.29 -19.42
CA GLN A 237 -6.62 -19.70 -19.64
C GLN A 237 -7.36 -20.30 -18.43
N SER A 238 -8.00 -21.44 -18.69
CA SER A 238 -8.57 -22.27 -17.63
C SER A 238 -7.48 -23.11 -16.96
N ALA A 239 -7.75 -23.55 -15.73
CA ALA A 239 -6.85 -24.44 -15.02
C ALA A 239 -6.61 -25.74 -15.80
N THR A 240 -5.36 -26.21 -15.78
CA THR A 240 -4.99 -27.50 -16.37
C THR A 240 -5.49 -28.64 -15.49
N SER A 241 -6.18 -29.63 -16.08
CA SER A 241 -6.64 -30.80 -15.33
C SER A 241 -5.45 -31.66 -14.84
N PRO A 242 -5.48 -32.15 -13.59
CA PRO A 242 -4.41 -32.97 -13.05
C PRO A 242 -4.30 -34.30 -13.80
N THR A 243 -3.08 -34.70 -14.14
CA THR A 243 -2.82 -35.96 -14.87
C THR A 243 -2.56 -37.13 -13.93
N ASP A 244 -1.89 -36.87 -12.80
CA ASP A 244 -1.52 -37.85 -11.80
C ASP A 244 -2.66 -38.18 -10.82
N THR A 245 -2.55 -39.34 -10.16
CA THR A 245 -3.59 -39.87 -9.27
C THR A 245 -3.82 -38.98 -8.04
N LEU A 246 -2.76 -38.39 -7.48
CA LEU A 246 -2.85 -37.58 -6.27
C LEU A 246 -3.54 -36.24 -6.58
N GLY A 247 -3.22 -35.62 -7.72
CA GLY A 247 -3.86 -34.40 -8.19
C GLY A 247 -5.36 -34.61 -8.47
N LYS A 248 -5.74 -35.72 -9.11
CA LYS A 248 -7.16 -36.07 -9.33
C LYS A 248 -7.91 -36.28 -8.02
N GLN A 249 -7.28 -36.91 -7.04
CA GLN A 249 -7.84 -37.05 -5.71
C GLN A 249 -8.02 -35.67 -5.03
N GLY A 250 -7.02 -34.79 -5.13
CA GLY A 250 -7.09 -33.42 -4.61
C GLY A 250 -8.21 -32.60 -5.24
N GLU A 251 -8.37 -32.69 -6.56
CA GLU A 251 -9.46 -32.02 -7.29
C GLU A 251 -10.85 -32.52 -6.83
N GLN A 252 -11.00 -33.85 -6.64
CA GLN A 252 -12.23 -34.42 -6.11
C GLN A 252 -12.50 -33.96 -4.68
N LEU A 253 -11.46 -33.93 -3.82
CA LEU A 253 -11.56 -33.44 -2.45
C LEU A 253 -11.93 -31.96 -2.40
N PHE A 254 -11.39 -31.13 -3.30
CA PHE A 254 -11.71 -29.71 -3.40
C PHE A 254 -13.22 -29.48 -3.57
N ARG A 255 -13.87 -30.31 -4.41
CA ARG A 255 -15.32 -30.29 -4.56
C ARG A 255 -16.05 -30.89 -3.37
N ALA A 256 -15.64 -32.09 -2.95
CA ALA A 256 -16.32 -32.86 -1.90
C ALA A 256 -16.28 -32.16 -0.52
N ARG A 257 -15.25 -31.36 -0.26
CA ARG A 257 -15.05 -30.62 1.00
C ARG A 257 -15.61 -29.19 0.95
N GLY A 258 -16.34 -28.83 -0.11
CA GLY A 258 -17.06 -27.55 -0.20
C GLY A 258 -16.18 -26.34 -0.57
N CYS A 259 -14.89 -26.52 -0.89
CA CYS A 259 -14.02 -25.42 -1.31
C CYS A 259 -14.57 -24.73 -2.57
N ALA A 260 -15.15 -25.53 -3.48
CA ALA A 260 -15.79 -25.07 -4.72
C ALA A 260 -17.01 -24.14 -4.53
N LEU A 261 -17.62 -24.10 -3.34
CA LEU A 261 -18.72 -23.19 -3.02
C LEU A 261 -18.24 -21.75 -2.81
N CYS A 262 -17.01 -21.59 -2.32
CA CYS A 262 -16.43 -20.28 -2.04
C CYS A 262 -15.44 -19.83 -3.11
N HIS A 263 -14.69 -20.76 -3.69
CA HIS A 263 -13.60 -20.45 -4.62
C HIS A 263 -13.90 -20.88 -6.04
N THR A 264 -13.47 -20.06 -7.00
CA THR A 264 -13.50 -20.36 -8.43
C THR A 264 -12.21 -21.02 -8.89
N ILE A 265 -12.33 -22.05 -9.74
CA ILE A 265 -11.24 -22.60 -10.56
C ILE A 265 -11.79 -22.76 -11.98
N ARG A 266 -11.41 -21.83 -12.88
CA ARG A 266 -11.91 -21.83 -14.27
C ARG A 266 -11.57 -23.14 -14.98
N GLY A 267 -12.51 -23.65 -15.76
CA GLY A 267 -12.40 -24.97 -16.42
C GLY A 267 -12.88 -26.15 -15.58
N THR A 268 -13.36 -25.91 -14.35
CA THR A 268 -13.92 -26.95 -13.47
C THR A 268 -15.34 -26.61 -13.02
N LEU A 269 -15.96 -27.46 -12.21
CA LEU A 269 -17.26 -27.20 -11.57
C LEU A 269 -17.17 -26.22 -10.37
N ALA A 270 -15.98 -25.71 -10.04
CA ALA A 270 -15.80 -24.74 -8.97
C ALA A 270 -16.03 -23.30 -9.46
N GLY A 271 -17.16 -22.72 -9.06
CA GLY A 271 -17.59 -21.37 -9.47
C GLY A 271 -17.92 -20.44 -8.30
N GLY A 272 -17.45 -20.75 -7.09
CA GLY A 272 -17.69 -19.91 -5.92
C GLY A 272 -17.00 -18.55 -6.03
N GLN A 273 -17.68 -17.48 -5.57
CA GLN A 273 -17.19 -16.10 -5.64
C GLN A 273 -17.07 -15.42 -4.27
N LEU A 274 -17.27 -16.17 -3.17
CA LEU A 274 -17.14 -15.62 -1.81
C LEU A 274 -15.68 -15.47 -1.39
N GLY A 275 -14.83 -16.35 -1.90
CA GLY A 275 -13.39 -16.35 -1.66
C GLY A 275 -12.60 -16.01 -2.93
N PRO A 276 -11.28 -15.83 -2.80
CA PRO A 276 -10.41 -15.52 -3.93
C PRO A 276 -10.47 -16.59 -5.02
N ASP A 277 -10.38 -16.18 -6.28
CA ASP A 277 -10.14 -17.07 -7.41
C ASP A 277 -8.86 -17.90 -7.15
N LEU A 278 -8.87 -19.20 -7.45
CA LEU A 278 -7.74 -20.11 -7.23
C LEU A 278 -7.23 -20.75 -8.52
N THR A 279 -7.69 -20.30 -9.69
CA THR A 279 -7.40 -20.91 -11.01
C THR A 279 -5.91 -21.09 -11.25
N HIS A 280 -5.09 -20.11 -10.84
CA HIS A 280 -3.63 -20.15 -10.93
C HIS A 280 -2.94 -19.88 -9.57
N VAL A 281 -3.51 -20.41 -8.48
CA VAL A 281 -2.99 -20.16 -7.12
C VAL A 281 -1.54 -20.64 -6.92
N GLY A 282 -1.13 -21.70 -7.61
CA GLY A 282 0.22 -22.25 -7.62
C GLY A 282 1.28 -21.31 -8.23
N SER A 283 0.85 -20.30 -9.01
CA SER A 283 1.71 -19.27 -9.59
C SER A 283 1.91 -18.05 -8.70
N ARG A 284 1.27 -18.01 -7.52
CA ARG A 284 1.39 -16.89 -6.57
C ARG A 284 2.70 -16.92 -5.81
N THR A 285 3.17 -15.73 -5.41
CA THR A 285 4.32 -15.57 -4.52
C THR A 285 3.92 -15.61 -3.05
N THR A 286 2.66 -15.29 -2.73
CA THR A 286 2.12 -15.25 -1.37
C THR A 286 0.71 -15.82 -1.26
N ILE A 287 0.31 -16.16 -0.04
CA ILE A 287 -1.06 -16.56 0.32
C ILE A 287 -1.56 -15.74 1.52
N ALA A 288 -2.84 -15.90 1.85
CA ALA A 288 -3.49 -15.23 2.97
C ALA A 288 -3.34 -13.68 2.90
N ALA A 289 -3.58 -13.11 1.71
CA ALA A 289 -3.42 -11.68 1.42
C ALA A 289 -2.03 -11.14 1.82
N GLY A 290 -0.98 -11.76 1.28
CA GLY A 290 0.41 -11.33 1.50
C GLY A 290 0.99 -11.64 2.89
N THR A 291 0.28 -12.40 3.73
CA THR A 291 0.72 -12.71 5.10
C THR A 291 1.78 -13.79 5.15
N LEU A 292 1.69 -14.79 4.27
CA LEU A 292 2.63 -15.91 4.20
C LEU A 292 3.22 -16.05 2.80
N PRO A 293 4.50 -16.45 2.66
CA PRO A 293 5.05 -16.83 1.37
C PRO A 293 4.32 -18.06 0.84
N MET A 294 4.23 -18.22 -0.48
CA MET A 294 3.65 -19.41 -1.10
C MET A 294 4.63 -20.59 -0.99
N SER A 295 4.20 -21.67 -0.32
CA SER A 295 4.90 -22.94 -0.20
C SER A 295 3.92 -24.04 0.23
N SER A 296 4.25 -25.31 0.03
CA SER A 296 3.40 -26.44 0.45
C SER A 296 3.07 -26.39 1.94
N ALA A 297 4.04 -26.02 2.77
CA ALA A 297 3.89 -25.94 4.22
C ALA A 297 2.94 -24.81 4.64
N THR A 298 3.13 -23.61 4.10
CA THR A 298 2.28 -22.46 4.43
C THR A 298 0.87 -22.59 3.85
N LEU A 299 0.75 -23.14 2.63
CA LEU A 299 -0.54 -23.45 2.02
C LEU A 299 -1.30 -24.49 2.84
N GLY A 300 -0.63 -25.56 3.26
CA GLY A 300 -1.20 -26.57 4.14
C GLY A 300 -1.65 -25.99 5.48
N ALA A 301 -0.82 -25.17 6.11
CA ALA A 301 -1.15 -24.50 7.37
C ALA A 301 -2.38 -23.57 7.22
N TRP A 302 -2.44 -22.81 6.12
CA TRP A 302 -3.58 -21.95 5.80
C TRP A 302 -4.86 -22.74 5.63
N ILE A 303 -4.84 -23.84 4.88
CA ILE A 303 -6.04 -24.67 4.65
C ILE A 303 -6.48 -25.36 5.94
N ALA A 304 -5.54 -25.87 6.73
CA ALA A 304 -5.84 -26.64 7.94
C ALA A 304 -6.41 -25.77 9.07
N ASP A 305 -5.90 -24.55 9.27
CA ASP A 305 -6.37 -23.65 10.31
C ASP A 305 -6.20 -22.15 9.93
N PRO A 306 -7.08 -21.60 9.07
CA PRO A 306 -7.05 -20.19 8.72
C PRO A 306 -7.20 -19.28 9.94
N GLN A 307 -7.91 -19.73 10.97
CA GLN A 307 -8.18 -18.96 12.19
C GLN A 307 -6.93 -18.81 13.06
N HIS A 308 -5.97 -19.74 12.98
CA HIS A 308 -4.69 -19.58 13.66
C HIS A 308 -3.80 -18.52 12.99
N ILE A 309 -3.85 -18.40 11.66
CA ILE A 309 -3.01 -17.47 10.89
C ILE A 309 -3.65 -16.09 10.82
N LYS A 310 -4.94 -16.01 10.48
CA LYS A 310 -5.74 -14.79 10.44
C LYS A 310 -7.04 -14.97 11.24
N PRO A 311 -6.98 -14.86 12.58
CA PRO A 311 -8.16 -14.92 13.44
C PRO A 311 -9.30 -14.02 12.97
N GLY A 312 -10.51 -14.57 12.89
CA GLY A 312 -11.71 -13.88 12.43
C GLY A 312 -11.89 -13.88 10.91
N SER A 313 -10.96 -14.45 10.13
CA SER A 313 -11.13 -14.55 8.67
C SER A 313 -12.38 -15.35 8.31
N ASN A 314 -13.00 -15.03 7.18
CA ASN A 314 -14.23 -15.70 6.74
C ASN A 314 -14.02 -17.11 6.19
N MET A 315 -12.76 -17.56 6.03
CA MET A 315 -12.45 -18.94 5.67
C MET A 315 -12.57 -19.83 6.92
N PRO A 316 -13.49 -20.81 6.93
CA PRO A 316 -13.67 -21.68 8.09
C PRO A 316 -12.50 -22.65 8.23
N LYS A 317 -12.34 -23.19 9.43
CA LYS A 317 -11.44 -24.32 9.66
C LYS A 317 -11.95 -25.54 8.88
N MET A 318 -11.07 -26.14 8.07
CA MET A 318 -11.42 -27.29 7.24
C MET A 318 -10.99 -28.60 7.94
N PRO A 319 -11.92 -29.49 8.32
CA PRO A 319 -11.57 -30.76 8.95
C PRO A 319 -11.09 -31.76 7.88
N LEU A 320 -9.81 -31.67 7.53
CA LEU A 320 -9.13 -32.58 6.59
C LEU A 320 -8.24 -33.56 7.34
N GLN A 321 -8.26 -34.83 6.93
CA GLN A 321 -7.26 -35.80 7.36
C GLN A 321 -5.92 -35.52 6.68
N SER A 322 -4.82 -36.03 7.24
CA SER A 322 -3.46 -35.73 6.75
C SER A 322 -3.25 -36.13 5.27
N GLY A 323 -3.75 -37.30 4.85
CA GLY A 323 -3.67 -37.73 3.45
C GLY A 323 -4.51 -36.86 2.51
N GLU A 324 -5.65 -36.35 2.96
CA GLU A 324 -6.51 -35.46 2.19
C GLU A 324 -5.88 -34.09 2.01
N LEU A 325 -5.25 -33.56 3.07
CA LEU A 325 -4.54 -32.29 3.03
C LEU A 325 -3.36 -32.36 2.04
N ILE A 326 -2.60 -33.46 2.03
CA ILE A 326 -1.51 -33.67 1.08
C ILE A 326 -2.02 -33.65 -0.36
N ALA A 327 -3.10 -34.39 -0.65
CA ALA A 327 -3.71 -34.40 -1.99
C ALA A 327 -4.23 -33.02 -2.40
N MET A 328 -4.85 -32.28 -1.47
CA MET A 328 -5.34 -30.92 -1.70
C MET A 328 -4.21 -29.95 -2.03
N ILE A 329 -3.12 -29.96 -1.25
CA ILE A 329 -1.95 -29.11 -1.48
C ILE A 329 -1.35 -29.42 -2.86
N HIS A 330 -1.13 -30.70 -3.15
CA HIS A 330 -0.56 -31.13 -4.44
C HIS A 330 -1.41 -30.66 -5.62
N TYR A 331 -2.74 -30.78 -5.54
CA TYR A 331 -3.64 -30.25 -6.56
C TYR A 331 -3.52 -28.72 -6.72
N LEU A 332 -3.59 -27.97 -5.62
CA LEU A 332 -3.54 -26.50 -5.67
C LEU A 332 -2.18 -25.96 -6.16
N GLU A 333 -1.09 -26.66 -5.92
CA GLU A 333 0.24 -26.28 -6.42
C GLU A 333 0.39 -26.48 -7.94
N GLN A 334 -0.39 -27.37 -8.53
CA GLN A 334 -0.42 -27.60 -9.98
C GLN A 334 -1.24 -26.55 -10.74
N LEU A 335 -2.11 -25.81 -10.05
CA LEU A 335 -2.90 -24.72 -10.61
C LEU A 335 -1.99 -23.51 -10.88
N LYS A 336 -1.26 -23.53 -11.99
CA LYS A 336 -0.30 -22.50 -12.37
C LYS A 336 -0.69 -21.77 -13.62
#